data_AF-A0A0J1H8K8-F1
#
_entry.id   AF-A0A0J1H8K8-F1
#
_cell.length_a   1.000
_cell.length_b   1.000
_cell.length_c   1.000
_cell.angle_alpha   90.00
_cell.angle_beta   90.00
_cell.angle_gamma   90.00
#
_symmetry.space_group_name_H-M   'P 1'
#
loop_
_entity.id
_entity.type
_entity.pdbx_description
1 polymer ?
#
loop_
_entity_poly.entity_id
_entity_poly.type
_entity_poly.pdbx_seq_one_letter_code
_entity_poly.pdbx_strand_id
1 'polypeptide(L)'
;MSDIVNTEEQLEETLTLDDCSPELRQVVEFEQVPEELLGMLVSVYKASESTTREAWDQLPGSAQNVLDNFEQFHALVALSQSYSGIDFLGEMQETEKPSDMTDEEFAEYKAVMLDKVLHNCVKDMCKQLKKARRHPPMKREFLEIFKK
;
A
#
# COMPACT_ATOMS: atom_id res chain seq x y z
N MET A 1 14.52 41.00 -29.83
CA MET A 1 13.10 40.76 -29.49
C MET A 1 13.07 39.42 -28.79
N SER A 2 12.69 39.44 -27.52
CA SER A 2 12.87 38.39 -26.54
C SER A 2 11.94 37.20 -26.77
N ASP A 3 12.55 36.02 -26.66
CA ASP A 3 12.15 34.84 -25.89
C ASP A 3 10.66 34.63 -25.62
N ILE A 4 10.11 33.56 -26.20
CA ILE A 4 9.26 32.62 -25.47
C ILE A 4 9.69 31.21 -25.88
N VAL A 5 10.60 30.62 -25.11
CA VAL A 5 10.84 29.19 -25.07
C VAL A 5 9.62 28.58 -24.39
N ASN A 6 9.00 27.60 -25.03
CA ASN A 6 7.87 26.83 -24.51
C ASN A 6 8.34 26.07 -23.26
N THR A 7 8.13 26.64 -22.08
CA THR A 7 8.29 25.99 -20.78
C THR A 7 6.98 25.31 -20.44
N GLU A 8 6.77 24.11 -20.97
CA GLU A 8 5.81 23.14 -20.43
C GLU A 8 6.46 21.75 -20.45
N GLU A 9 7.64 21.65 -19.82
CA GLU A 9 8.05 20.40 -19.17
C GLU A 9 7.21 20.28 -17.90
N GLN A 10 5.96 19.82 -18.04
CA GLN A 10 5.31 19.15 -16.93
C GLN A 10 6.06 17.82 -16.77
N LEU A 11 7.06 17.84 -15.87
CA LEU A 11 7.58 16.63 -15.24
C LEU A 11 6.41 15.92 -14.56
N GLU A 12 5.70 15.06 -15.30
CA GLU A 12 5.13 13.86 -14.71
C GLU A 12 6.34 13.10 -14.17
N GLU A 13 6.67 13.31 -12.89
CA GLU A 13 7.59 12.44 -12.18
C GLU A 13 6.98 11.04 -12.25
N THR A 14 7.42 10.24 -13.22
CA THR A 14 7.10 8.82 -13.29
C THR A 14 7.65 8.20 -12.02
N LEU A 15 6.79 8.04 -11.01
CA LEU A 15 7.19 7.51 -9.71
C LEU A 15 7.70 6.08 -9.94
N THR A 16 8.99 5.84 -9.67
CA THR A 16 9.63 4.55 -9.91
C THR A 16 9.88 3.82 -8.59
N LEU A 17 10.09 2.50 -8.66
CA LEU A 17 10.55 1.71 -7.51
C LEU A 17 11.91 2.19 -6.99
N ASP A 18 12.71 2.86 -7.84
CA ASP A 18 14.00 3.42 -7.45
C ASP A 18 13.86 4.58 -6.46
N ASP A 19 12.70 5.23 -6.43
CA ASP A 19 12.35 6.29 -5.48
C ASP A 19 11.83 5.74 -4.14
N CYS A 20 11.74 4.41 -3.99
CA CYS A 20 11.24 3.72 -2.81
C CYS A 20 12.34 2.97 -2.06
N SER A 21 12.02 2.52 -0.84
CA SER A 21 12.94 1.75 0.00
C SER A 21 13.40 0.44 -0.67
N PRO A 22 14.61 -0.04 -0.35
CA PRO A 22 15.08 -1.36 -0.79
C PRO A 22 14.13 -2.49 -0.40
N GLU A 23 13.48 -2.38 0.77
CA GLU A 23 12.52 -3.35 1.29
C GLU A 23 11.31 -3.50 0.36
N LEU A 24 10.79 -2.41 -0.23
CA LEU A 24 9.71 -2.49 -1.20
C LEU A 24 10.13 -3.28 -2.46
N ARG A 25 11.38 -3.12 -2.90
CA ARG A 25 11.90 -3.87 -4.07
C ARG A 25 12.02 -5.35 -3.79
N GLN A 26 12.44 -5.72 -2.58
CA GLN A 26 12.48 -7.12 -2.15
C GLN A 26 11.09 -7.74 -2.14
N VAL A 27 10.08 -7.02 -1.63
CA VAL A 27 8.68 -7.48 -1.66
C VAL A 27 8.20 -7.67 -3.10
N VAL A 28 8.48 -6.71 -3.99
CA VAL A 28 8.11 -6.80 -5.40
C VAL A 28 8.73 -8.02 -6.08
N GLU A 29 10.02 -8.26 -5.85
CA GLU A 29 10.76 -9.38 -6.43
C GLU A 29 10.26 -10.72 -5.88
N PHE A 30 10.08 -10.81 -4.56
CA PHE A 30 9.67 -12.04 -3.89
C PHE A 30 8.25 -12.46 -4.28
N GLU A 31 7.30 -11.53 -4.27
CA GLU A 31 5.90 -11.77 -4.61
C GLU A 31 5.64 -11.77 -6.12
N GLN A 32 6.67 -11.50 -6.93
CA GLN A 32 6.58 -11.41 -8.40
C GLN A 32 5.46 -10.46 -8.83
N VAL A 33 5.44 -9.26 -8.26
CA VAL A 33 4.40 -8.27 -8.50
C VAL A 33 4.40 -7.88 -9.99
N PRO A 34 3.24 -7.95 -10.69
CA PRO A 34 3.17 -7.58 -12.10
C PRO A 34 3.57 -6.13 -12.35
N GLU A 35 4.25 -5.89 -13.48
CA GLU A 35 4.75 -4.55 -13.85
C GLU A 35 3.62 -3.53 -13.94
N GLU A 36 2.43 -3.93 -14.39
CA GLU A 36 1.25 -3.06 -14.47
C GLU A 36 0.77 -2.55 -13.10
N LEU A 37 1.11 -3.24 -12.00
CA LEU A 37 0.71 -2.84 -10.65
C LEU A 37 1.73 -1.96 -9.95
N LEU A 38 2.94 -1.84 -10.49
CA LEU A 38 4.04 -1.13 -9.83
C LEU A 38 3.74 0.35 -9.61
N GLY A 39 3.14 1.02 -10.60
CA GLY A 39 2.79 2.44 -10.47
C GLY A 39 1.79 2.70 -9.34
N MET A 40 0.78 1.83 -9.22
CA MET A 40 -0.19 1.91 -8.13
C MET A 40 0.46 1.55 -6.79
N LEU A 41 1.31 0.51 -6.73
CA LEU A 41 2.03 0.13 -5.53
C LEU A 41 2.89 1.27 -4.99
N VAL A 42 3.66 1.94 -5.85
CA VAL A 42 4.48 3.10 -5.46
C VAL A 42 3.61 4.25 -4.95
N SER A 43 2.47 4.50 -5.61
CA SER A 43 1.52 5.54 -5.19
C SER A 43 0.92 5.25 -3.81
N VAL A 44 0.47 4.01 -3.59
CA VAL A 44 -0.07 3.54 -2.30
C VAL A 44 1.00 3.58 -1.22
N TYR A 45 2.20 3.10 -1.50
CA TYR A 45 3.34 3.12 -0.58
C TYR A 45 3.62 4.56 -0.11
N LYS A 46 3.74 5.53 -1.03
CA LYS A 46 3.96 6.93 -0.65
C LYS A 46 2.78 7.53 0.12
N ALA A 47 1.55 7.25 -0.29
CA ALA A 47 0.35 7.81 0.34
C ALA A 47 0.08 7.23 1.75
N SER A 48 0.44 5.97 2.00
CA SER A 48 0.11 5.27 3.23
C SER A 48 1.15 5.41 4.34
N GLU A 49 2.31 6.01 4.07
CA GLU A 49 3.45 6.10 5.01
C GLU A 49 3.00 6.60 6.39
N SER A 50 2.37 7.76 6.46
CA SER A 50 2.02 8.40 7.74
C SER A 50 1.10 7.53 8.58
N THR A 51 0.01 7.02 7.99
CA THR A 51 -0.94 6.13 8.68
C THR A 51 -0.29 4.81 9.11
N THR A 52 0.65 4.31 8.30
CA THR A 52 1.39 3.08 8.58
C THR A 52 2.40 3.30 9.70
N ARG A 53 3.07 4.46 9.72
CA ARG A 53 4.01 4.89 10.75
C ARG A 53 3.35 5.01 12.11
N GLU A 54 2.19 5.65 12.16
CA GLU A 54 1.38 5.76 13.37
C GLU A 54 0.98 4.37 13.90
N ALA A 55 0.54 3.48 13.02
CA ALA A 55 0.17 2.11 13.38
C ALA A 55 1.37 1.32 13.91
N TRP A 56 2.54 1.47 13.25
CA TRP A 56 3.79 0.86 13.68
C TRP A 56 4.19 1.33 15.09
N ASP A 57 4.11 2.62 15.36
CA ASP A 57 4.52 3.21 16.64
C ASP A 57 3.63 2.78 17.81
N GLN A 58 2.39 2.41 17.51
CA GLN A 58 1.46 1.86 18.49
C GLN A 58 1.62 0.35 18.70
N LEU A 59 2.43 -0.35 17.89
CA LEU A 59 2.71 -1.76 18.12
C LEU A 59 3.58 -1.94 19.36
N PRO A 60 3.34 -3.00 20.17
CA PRO A 60 4.27 -3.34 21.23
C PRO A 60 5.62 -3.74 20.61
N GLY A 61 6.74 -3.38 21.23
CA GLY A 61 8.08 -3.69 20.70
C GLY A 61 8.28 -5.18 20.37
N SER A 62 7.66 -6.09 21.14
CA SER A 62 7.67 -7.53 20.82
C SER A 62 7.06 -7.91 19.46
N ALA A 63 6.11 -7.13 18.94
CA ALA A 63 5.51 -7.32 17.62
C ALA A 63 6.33 -6.59 16.54
N GLN A 64 6.89 -5.41 16.84
CA GLN A 64 7.82 -4.74 15.94
C GLN A 64 9.03 -5.64 15.63
N ASN A 65 9.60 -6.30 16.64
CA ASN A 65 10.72 -7.24 16.52
C ASN A 65 10.43 -8.54 15.74
N VAL A 66 9.25 -8.66 15.13
CA VAL A 66 8.99 -9.71 14.12
C VAL A 66 9.72 -9.36 12.82
N LEU A 67 9.77 -8.07 12.47
CA LEU A 67 10.48 -7.50 11.33
C LEU A 67 11.72 -6.73 11.83
N ASP A 68 12.61 -6.37 10.92
CA ASP A 68 13.86 -5.68 11.24
C ASP A 68 13.67 -4.16 11.38
N ASN A 69 12.78 -3.57 10.58
CA ASN A 69 12.57 -2.12 10.54
C ASN A 69 11.14 -1.74 10.09
N PHE A 70 10.85 -0.45 10.13
CA PHE A 70 9.59 0.12 9.67
C PHE A 70 9.36 -0.09 8.17
N GLU A 71 10.39 0.02 7.34
CA GLU A 71 10.27 -0.10 5.88
C GLU A 71 9.76 -1.48 5.45
N GLN A 72 10.19 -2.56 6.12
CA GLN A 72 9.64 -3.90 5.90
C GLN A 72 8.15 -3.96 6.20
N PHE A 73 7.71 -3.35 7.31
CA PHE A 73 6.29 -3.30 7.66
C PHE A 73 5.50 -2.48 6.63
N HIS A 74 6.03 -1.34 6.24
CA HIS A 74 5.37 -0.44 5.30
C HIS A 74 5.27 -1.03 3.90
N ALA A 75 6.31 -1.70 3.41
CA ALA A 75 6.27 -2.42 2.14
C ALA A 75 5.17 -3.50 2.12
N LEU A 76 5.03 -4.29 3.19
CA LEU A 76 3.98 -5.31 3.31
C LEU A 76 2.57 -4.70 3.37
N VAL A 77 2.41 -3.60 4.10
CA VAL A 77 1.13 -2.88 4.18
C VAL A 77 0.76 -2.31 2.81
N ALA A 78 1.69 -1.66 2.12
CA ALA A 78 1.46 -1.10 0.80
C ALA A 78 1.06 -2.18 -0.21
N LEU A 79 1.77 -3.32 -0.22
CA LEU A 79 1.40 -4.45 -1.07
C LEU A 79 -0.02 -4.94 -0.78
N SER A 80 -0.36 -5.14 0.50
CA SER A 80 -1.70 -5.58 0.90
C SER A 80 -2.78 -4.58 0.47
N GLN A 81 -2.52 -3.29 0.64
CA GLN A 81 -3.44 -2.21 0.26
C GLN A 81 -3.61 -2.12 -1.25
N SER A 82 -2.55 -2.32 -2.03
CA SER A 82 -2.59 -2.35 -3.49
C SER A 82 -3.53 -3.44 -4.01
N TYR A 83 -3.34 -4.69 -3.58
CA TYR A 83 -4.21 -5.79 -4.02
C TYR A 83 -5.66 -5.60 -3.55
N SER A 84 -5.87 -5.30 -2.26
CA SER A 84 -7.23 -5.07 -1.75
C SER A 84 -7.93 -3.87 -2.42
N GLY A 85 -7.16 -2.85 -2.81
CA GLY A 85 -7.67 -1.71 -3.55
C GLY A 85 -8.12 -2.08 -4.97
N ILE A 86 -7.33 -2.88 -5.69
CA ILE A 86 -7.72 -3.39 -7.03
C ILE A 86 -8.98 -4.23 -6.93
N ASP A 87 -9.01 -5.20 -6.00
CA ASP A 87 -10.14 -6.10 -5.84
C ASP A 87 -11.41 -5.31 -5.53
N PHE A 88 -11.34 -4.37 -4.59
CA PHE A 88 -12.47 -3.50 -4.25
C PHE A 88 -12.93 -2.65 -5.44
N LEU A 89 -12.00 -2.05 -6.19
CA LEU A 89 -12.35 -1.23 -7.35
C LEU A 89 -12.99 -2.07 -8.47
N GLY A 90 -12.50 -3.30 -8.68
CA GLY A 90 -13.12 -4.27 -9.59
C GLY A 90 -14.54 -4.60 -9.19
N GLU A 91 -14.77 -4.97 -7.93
CA GLU A 91 -16.11 -5.24 -7.39
C GLU A 91 -17.05 -4.02 -7.52
N MET A 92 -16.54 -2.81 -7.27
CA MET A 92 -17.31 -1.57 -7.39
C MET A 92 -17.59 -1.13 -8.82
N GLN A 93 -16.84 -1.62 -9.81
CA GLN A 93 -17.15 -1.41 -11.23
C GLN A 93 -18.31 -2.29 -11.68
N GLU A 94 -18.41 -3.52 -11.15
CA GLU A 94 -19.52 -4.44 -11.43
C GLU A 94 -20.79 -4.09 -10.63
N THR A 95 -20.66 -3.33 -9.55
CA THR A 95 -21.79 -2.92 -8.70
C THR A 95 -22.63 -1.83 -9.36
N GLU A 96 -23.92 -2.10 -9.54
CA GLU A 96 -24.89 -1.10 -10.02
C GLU A 96 -25.06 0.03 -8.99
N LYS A 97 -25.06 1.26 -9.49
CA LYS A 97 -25.37 2.44 -8.66
C LYS A 97 -26.83 2.35 -8.18
N PRO A 98 -27.09 2.54 -6.87
CA PRO A 98 -28.47 2.67 -6.37
C PRO A 98 -29.22 3.79 -7.07
N SER A 99 -30.50 3.57 -7.38
CA SER A 99 -31.33 4.50 -8.15
C SER A 99 -31.68 5.79 -7.39
N ASP A 100 -31.54 5.77 -6.07
CA ASP A 100 -31.74 6.89 -5.16
C ASP A 100 -30.49 7.74 -4.93
N MET A 101 -29.33 7.35 -5.47
CA MET A 101 -28.08 8.09 -5.34
C MET A 101 -27.73 8.87 -6.62
N THR A 102 -27.26 10.10 -6.45
CA THR A 102 -26.58 10.85 -7.51
C THR A 102 -25.21 10.23 -7.81
N ASP A 103 -24.62 10.59 -8.95
CA ASP A 103 -23.29 10.10 -9.32
C ASP A 103 -22.20 10.60 -8.36
N GLU A 104 -22.35 11.81 -7.83
CA GLU A 104 -21.45 12.40 -6.84
C GLU A 104 -21.53 11.68 -5.49
N GLU A 105 -22.74 11.43 -4.98
CA GLU A 105 -22.94 10.66 -3.74
C GLU A 105 -22.38 9.24 -3.86
N PHE A 106 -22.51 8.61 -5.04
CA PHE A 106 -21.97 7.28 -5.25
C PHE A 106 -20.44 7.28 -5.34
N ALA A 107 -19.84 8.31 -5.94
CA ALA A 107 -18.39 8.48 -5.96
C ALA A 107 -17.84 8.69 -4.54
N GLU A 108 -18.49 9.53 -3.73
CA GLU A 108 -18.11 9.74 -2.33
C GLU A 108 -18.25 8.45 -1.50
N TYR A 109 -19.35 7.72 -1.68
CA TYR A 109 -19.53 6.41 -1.05
C TYR A 109 -18.40 5.43 -1.39
N LYS A 110 -18.01 5.34 -2.68
CA LYS A 110 -16.89 4.51 -3.11
C LYS A 110 -15.59 4.92 -2.43
N ALA A 111 -15.30 6.21 -2.35
CA ALA A 111 -14.09 6.73 -1.72
C ALA A 111 -14.03 6.37 -0.22
N VAL A 112 -15.13 6.56 0.51
CA VAL A 112 -15.23 6.22 1.94
C VAL A 112 -15.05 4.72 2.18
N MET A 113 -15.65 3.90 1.32
CA MET A 113 -15.53 2.44 1.43
C MET A 113 -14.13 1.96 1.09
N LEU A 114 -13.47 2.54 0.08
CA LEU A 114 -12.07 2.26 -0.24
C LEU A 114 -11.17 2.62 0.94
N ASP A 115 -11.29 3.83 1.51
CA ASP A 115 -10.51 4.26 2.66
C ASP A 115 -10.64 3.27 3.83
N LYS A 116 -11.86 2.81 4.10
CA LYS A 116 -12.12 1.78 5.12
C LYS A 116 -11.44 0.45 4.82
N VAL A 117 -11.44 0.00 3.56
CA VAL A 117 -10.72 -1.21 3.13
C VAL A 117 -9.22 -1.05 3.39
N LEU A 118 -8.63 0.05 2.92
CA LEU A 118 -7.21 0.32 3.06
C LEU A 118 -6.78 0.44 4.53
N HIS A 119 -7.59 1.08 5.38
CA HIS A 119 -7.35 1.17 6.82
C HIS A 119 -7.41 -0.21 7.50
N ASN A 120 -8.31 -1.09 7.05
CA ASN A 120 -8.38 -2.45 7.57
C ASN A 120 -7.14 -3.28 7.23
N CYS A 121 -6.53 -3.08 6.06
CA CYS A 121 -5.26 -3.74 5.70
C CYS A 121 -4.16 -3.43 6.72
N VAL A 122 -4.00 -2.16 7.12
CA VAL A 122 -3.03 -1.74 8.15
C VAL A 122 -3.30 -2.45 9.49
N LYS A 123 -4.57 -2.45 9.90
CA LYS A 123 -5.00 -3.07 11.15
C LYS A 123 -4.78 -4.58 11.15
N ASP A 124 -5.04 -5.24 10.03
CA ASP A 124 -4.85 -6.67 9.89
C ASP A 124 -3.39 -7.05 9.84
N MET A 125 -2.53 -6.28 9.15
CA MET A 125 -1.08 -6.48 9.22
C MET A 125 -0.55 -6.36 10.66
N CYS A 126 -1.03 -5.36 11.42
CA CYS A 126 -0.73 -5.23 12.85
C CYS A 126 -1.14 -6.48 13.66
N LYS A 127 -2.30 -7.08 13.37
CA LYS A 127 -2.74 -8.32 14.02
C LYS A 127 -1.85 -9.50 13.62
N GLN A 128 -1.46 -9.59 12.35
CA GLN A 128 -0.61 -10.65 11.84
C GLN A 128 0.77 -10.62 12.51
N LEU A 129 1.40 -9.45 12.67
CA LEU A 129 2.66 -9.32 13.43
C LEU A 129 2.50 -9.72 14.90
N LYS A 130 1.41 -9.29 15.55
CA LYS A 130 1.10 -9.69 16.93
C LYS A 130 0.90 -11.21 17.08
N LYS A 131 0.45 -11.90 16.03
CA LYS A 131 0.31 -13.36 15.99
C LYS A 131 1.66 -14.03 15.73
N ALA A 132 2.40 -13.55 14.73
CA ALA A 132 3.70 -14.06 14.32
C ALA A 132 4.73 -14.10 15.47
N ARG A 133 4.70 -13.13 16.39
CA ARG A 133 5.59 -13.12 17.57
C ARG A 133 5.50 -14.39 18.44
N ARG A 134 4.39 -15.13 18.38
CA ARG A 134 4.17 -16.39 19.13
C ARG A 134 4.09 -17.61 18.21
N HIS A 135 4.22 -17.44 16.90
CA HIS A 135 4.00 -18.50 15.92
C HIS A 135 5.20 -18.58 14.96
N PRO A 136 6.22 -19.41 15.28
CA PRO A 136 7.49 -19.42 14.54
C PRO A 136 7.39 -19.65 13.03
N PRO A 137 6.53 -20.53 12.49
CA PRO A 137 6.36 -20.67 11.04
C PRO A 137 5.95 -19.34 10.37
N MET A 138 4.87 -18.72 10.83
CA MET A 138 4.41 -17.40 10.39
C MET A 138 5.48 -16.31 10.53
N LYS A 139 6.28 -16.30 11.60
CA LYS A 139 7.41 -15.37 11.70
C LYS A 139 8.46 -15.61 10.60
N ARG A 140 8.74 -16.87 10.27
CA ARG A 140 9.68 -17.19 9.18
C ARG A 140 9.15 -16.74 7.83
N GLU A 141 7.85 -16.91 7.57
CA GLU A 141 7.22 -16.44 6.33
C GLU A 141 7.42 -14.93 6.14
N PHE A 142 7.16 -14.11 7.17
CA PHE A 142 7.45 -12.67 7.12
C PHE A 142 8.91 -12.34 6.81
N LEU A 143 9.84 -13.08 7.43
CA LEU A 143 11.26 -12.82 7.27
C LEU A 143 11.82 -13.34 5.94
N GLU A 144 11.22 -14.38 5.36
CA GLU A 144 11.67 -14.99 4.10
C GLU A 144 11.67 -13.98 2.96
N ILE A 145 10.66 -13.10 2.94
CA ILE A 145 10.50 -12.03 1.95
C ILE A 145 11.73 -11.12 1.88
N PHE A 146 12.40 -10.92 3.02
CA PHE A 146 13.53 -9.99 3.15
C PHE A 146 14.89 -10.67 3.23
N LYS A 147 14.94 -12.00 3.09
CA LYS A 147 16.21 -12.71 3.03
C LYS A 147 16.91 -12.40 1.71
N LYS A 148 18.20 -12.08 1.83
CA LYS A 148 19.11 -11.88 0.69
C LYS A 148 19.54 -13.20 0.08
#